data_AF-A0A535IP37-F1
#
_entry.id   AF-A0A535IP37-F1
#
_cell.length_a   1.000
_cell.length_b   1.000
_cell.length_c   1.000
_cell.angle_alpha   90.00
_cell.angle_beta   90.00
_cell.angle_gamma   90.00
#
_symmetry.space_group_name_H-M   'P 1'
#
loop_
_entity.id
_entity.type
_entity.pdbx_description
1 polymer ?
#
loop_
_entity_poly.entity_id
_entity_poly.type
_entity_poly.pdbx_seq_one_letter_code
_entity_poly.pdbx_strand_id
1 'polypeptide(L)' 'MSLLRKAWQVWRAFGRFMGDLVGRVVMTLFYFTVALPFGLAARFISDPLRLKSATPRWLERKRAGQALDDARRMF' A
#
# COMPACT_ATOMS: atom_id res chain seq x y z
N MET A 1 -43.99 13.56 -8.78
CA MET A 1 -42.69 13.41 -8.07
C MET A 1 -42.38 14.73 -7.36
N SER A 2 -42.36 14.78 -6.03
CA SER A 2 -42.17 16.05 -5.32
C SER A 2 -40.80 16.68 -5.62
N LEU A 3 -40.75 18.02 -5.69
CA LEU A 3 -39.52 18.79 -5.91
C LEU A 3 -38.42 18.41 -4.92
N LEU A 4 -38.80 18.07 -3.70
CA LEU A 4 -37.92 17.61 -2.63
C LEU A 4 -37.15 16.32 -3.01
N ARG A 5 -37.83 15.36 -3.66
CA ARG A 5 -37.20 14.09 -4.08
C ARG A 5 -36.19 14.32 -5.21
N LYS A 6 -36.48 15.24 -6.14
CA LYS A 6 -35.55 15.63 -7.21
C LYS A 6 -34.31 16.30 -6.65
N ALA A 7 -34.47 17.28 -5.74
CA ALA A 7 -33.36 17.96 -5.09
C ALA A 7 -32.47 16.97 -4.32
N TRP A 8 -33.07 16.01 -3.61
CA TRP A 8 -32.35 14.97 -2.88
C TRP A 8 -31.53 14.03 -3.80
N GLN A 9 -32.09 13.67 -4.97
CA GLN A 9 -31.38 12.86 -5.96
C GLN A 9 -30.16 13.56 -6.52
N VAL A 10 -30.29 14.85 -6.85
CA VAL A 10 -29.17 15.68 -7.35
C VAL A 10 -28.11 15.86 -6.27
N TRP A 11 -28.51 16.13 -5.02
CA TRP A 11 -27.59 16.25 -3.90
C TRP A 11 -26.75 14.98 -3.69
N ARG A 12 -27.39 13.80 -3.74
CA ARG A 12 -26.69 12.51 -3.67
C ARG A 12 -25.77 12.23 -4.86
N ALA A 13 -26.13 12.67 -6.05
CA ALA A 13 -25.28 12.56 -7.24
C ALA A 13 -24.04 13.46 -7.10
N PHE A 14 -24.23 14.69 -6.63
CA PHE A 14 -23.15 15.64 -6.38
C PHE A 14 -22.17 15.12 -5.31
N GLY A 15 -22.68 14.60 -4.19
CA GLY A 15 -21.83 14.03 -3.14
C GLY A 15 -20.96 12.87 -3.62
N ARG A 16 -21.49 12.01 -4.50
CA ARG A 16 -20.69 10.93 -5.12
C ARG A 16 -19.59 11.47 -6.03
N PHE A 17 -19.93 12.43 -6.89
CA PHE A 17 -18.95 13.06 -7.78
C PHE A 17 -17.81 13.74 -7.01
N MET A 18 -18.16 14.51 -5.98
CA MET A 18 -17.17 15.16 -5.12
C MET A 18 -16.32 14.15 -4.34
N GLY A 19 -16.93 13.07 -3.84
CA GLY A 19 -16.21 12.00 -3.16
C GLY A 19 -15.19 11.31 -4.08
N ASP A 20 -15.57 11.01 -5.32
CA ASP A 20 -14.66 10.41 -6.31
C ASP A 20 -13.52 11.37 -6.69
N LEU A 21 -13.82 12.66 -6.88
CA LEU A 21 -12.83 13.67 -7.20
C LEU A 21 -11.84 13.87 -6.05
N VAL A 22 -12.34 14.09 -4.84
CA VAL A 22 -11.50 14.27 -3.64
C VAL A 22 -10.70 13.00 -3.36
N GLY A 23 -11.32 11.82 -3.45
CA GLY A 23 -10.65 10.54 -3.28
C GLY A 23 -9.49 10.36 -4.25
N ARG A 24 -9.69 10.66 -5.54
CA ARG A 24 -8.62 10.61 -6.55
C ARG A 24 -7.51 11.63 -6.26
N VAL A 25 -7.86 12.87 -5.92
CA VAL A 25 -6.88 13.92 -5.63
C VAL A 25 -6.04 13.55 -4.40
N VAL A 26 -6.69 13.16 -3.30
CA VAL A 26 -6.02 12.75 -2.06
C VAL A 26 -5.15 11.52 -2.30
N MET A 27 -5.65 10.50 -3.00
CA MET A 27 -4.84 9.31 -3.33
C MET A 27 -3.65 9.65 -4.22
N THR A 28 -3.83 10.51 -5.22
CA THR A 28 -2.75 10.95 -6.11
C THR A 28 -1.68 11.68 -5.30
N LEU A 29 -2.08 12.66 -4.49
CA LEU A 29 -1.15 13.40 -3.63
C LEU A 29 -0.41 12.45 -2.68
N PHE A 30 -1.12 11.58 -1.97
CA PHE A 30 -0.50 10.58 -1.09
C PHE A 30 0.53 9.71 -1.83
N TYR A 31 0.20 9.24 -3.02
CA TYR A 31 1.10 8.38 -3.79
C TYR A 31 2.39 9.11 -4.16
N PHE A 32 2.30 10.37 -4.58
CA PHE A 32 3.47 11.14 -5.02
C PHE A 32 4.27 11.76 -3.87
N THR A 33 3.63 12.15 -2.76
CA THR A 33 4.29 12.84 -1.65
C THR A 33 4.74 11.91 -0.53
N VAL A 34 4.10 10.74 -0.37
CA VAL A 34 4.42 9.80 0.71
C VAL A 34 4.92 8.48 0.14
N ALA A 35 4.10 7.80 -0.66
CA ALA A 35 4.41 6.43 -1.09
C ALA A 35 5.64 6.36 -2.02
N LEU A 36 5.72 7.27 -3.00
CA LEU A 36 6.82 7.35 -3.95
C LEU A 36 8.17 7.65 -3.27
N PRO A 37 8.33 8.74 -2.49
CA PRO A 37 9.60 9.00 -1.83
C PRO A 37 9.99 7.90 -0.84
N PHE A 38 9.02 7.29 -0.15
CA PHE A 38 9.28 6.12 0.70
C PHE A 38 9.80 4.93 -0.12
N GLY A 39 9.17 4.60 -1.24
CA GLY A 39 9.60 3.50 -2.12
C GLY A 39 10.97 3.75 -2.75
N LEU A 40 11.24 4.99 -3.18
CA LEU A 40 12.55 5.38 -3.70
C LEU A 40 13.61 5.29 -2.61
N ALA A 41 13.35 5.83 -1.41
CA ALA A 41 14.26 5.72 -0.28
C ALA A 41 14.57 4.26 0.06
N ALA A 42 13.55 3.40 0.16
CA ALA A 42 13.72 1.97 0.39
C ALA A 42 14.59 1.32 -0.70
N ARG A 43 14.35 1.62 -1.97
CA ARG A 43 15.12 1.06 -3.10
C ARG A 43 16.59 1.50 -3.10
N PHE A 44 16.85 2.78 -2.83
CA PHE A 44 18.22 3.31 -2.91
C PHE A 44 19.02 2.99 -1.65
N ILE A 45 18.43 3.17 -0.47
CA ILE A 45 19.11 3.02 0.83
C ILE A 45 19.22 1.55 1.24
N SER A 46 18.20 0.74 0.99
CA SER A 46 18.18 -0.67 1.36
C SER A 46 18.21 -1.59 0.14
N ASP A 47 18.65 -2.83 0.35
CA ASP A 47 18.47 -3.92 -0.62
C ASP A 47 17.92 -5.17 0.09
N PRO A 48 16.69 -5.12 0.61
CA PRO A 48 16.11 -6.20 1.40
C PRO A 48 15.94 -7.47 0.58
N LEU A 49 15.73 -7.31 -0.73
CA LEU A 49 15.56 -8.41 -1.68
C LEU A 49 16.90 -8.87 -2.29
N ARG A 50 18.04 -8.25 -1.92
CA ARG A 50 19.39 -8.53 -2.43
C ARG A 50 19.46 -8.50 -3.96
N LEU A 51 18.63 -7.67 -4.60
CA LEU A 51 18.49 -7.56 -6.05
C LEU A 51 19.67 -6.84 -6.71
N LYS A 52 20.46 -6.09 -5.94
CA LYS A 52 21.67 -5.42 -6.47
C LYS A 52 22.80 -6.43 -6.73
N SER A 53 22.68 -7.68 -6.26
CA SER A 53 23.65 -8.72 -6.59
C SER A 53 23.44 -9.19 -8.03
N ALA A 54 24.44 -8.98 -8.89
CA ALA A 54 24.35 -9.29 -10.32
C ALA A 54 24.25 -10.79 -10.65
N THR A 55 24.59 -11.67 -9.69
CA THR A 55 24.62 -13.11 -9.92
C THR A 55 23.41 -13.77 -9.27
N PRO A 56 22.47 -14.35 -10.06
CA PRO A 56 21.42 -15.19 -9.52
C PRO A 56 22.07 -16.37 -8.80
N ARG A 57 21.79 -16.52 -7.51
CA ARG A 57 22.29 -17.66 -6.72
C ARG A 57 21.24 -18.10 -5.71
N TRP A 58 21.22 -19.40 -5.44
CA TRP A 58 20.45 -19.93 -4.32
C TRP A 58 21.01 -19.36 -3.01
N LEU A 59 20.15 -18.67 -2.25
CA LEU A 59 20.52 -18.16 -0.94
C LEU A 59 20.30 -19.26 0.09
N GLU A 60 21.35 -19.56 0.85
CA GLU A 60 21.24 -20.47 1.99
C GLU A 60 20.34 -19.83 3.04
N ARG A 61 19.20 -20.47 3.31
CA ARG A 61 18.28 -20.03 4.36
C ARG A 61 18.92 -20.32 5.71
N LYS A 62 19.25 -19.28 6.48
CA LYS A 62 19.58 -19.45 7.90
C LYS A 62 18.42 -20.19 8.57
N ARG A 63 18.66 -21.40 9.06
CA ARG A 63 17.67 -22.13 9.86
C ARG A 63 17.36 -21.27 11.09
N ALA A 64 16.08 -20.96 11.32
CA ALA A 64 15.64 -20.55 12.64
C ALA A 64 16.02 -21.69 13.60
N GLY A 65 16.43 -21.35 14.83
CA GLY A 65 17.19 -22.22 15.71
C GLY A 65 16.61 -23.64 15.80
N GLN A 66 17.51 -24.62 15.86
CA GLN A 66 17.15 -26.04 15.94
C GLN A 66 16.62 -26.44 17.34
N ALA A 67 16.31 -25.45 18.19
CA ALA A 67 15.84 -25.68 19.55
C ALA A 67 14.35 -25.97 19.54
N LEU A 68 13.94 -26.95 20.36
CA LEU A 68 12.53 -27.32 20.56
C LEU A 68 11.66 -26.10 20.95
N ASP A 69 12.25 -25.15 21.68
CA ASP A 69 11.60 -23.91 22.11
C ASP A 69 11.26 -22.96 20.95
N ASP A 70 12.03 -22.98 19.85
CA ASP A 70 11.74 -22.17 18.66
C ASP A 70 10.54 -22.73 17.89
N ALA A 71 10.36 -24.06 17.89
CA ALA A 71 9.20 -24.72 17.28
C ALA A 71 7.89 -24.44 18.04
N ARG A 72 7.96 -24.25 19.36
CA ARG A 72 6.79 -23.92 20.19
C ARG A 72 6.25 -22.51 20.00
N ARG A 73 7.04 -21.59 19.41
CA ARG A 73 6.64 -20.19 19.16
C ARG A 73 5.92 -19.98 17.83
N MET A 74 5.86 -21.01 16.97
CA MET A 74 5.26 -20.93 15.64
C MET A 74 3.75 -21.26 15.62
N PHE A 75 3.20 -21.76 16.72
CA PHE A 75 1.78 -22.10 16.91
C PHE A 75 1.23 -21.40 18.14
#